data_AF-A0A427XQ84-F1
#
_entry.id   AF-A0A427XQ84-F1
#
_cell.length_a   1.000
_cell.length_b   1.000
_cell.length_c   1.000
_cell.angle_alpha   90.00
_cell.angle_beta   90.00
_cell.angle_gamma   90.00
#
_symmetry.space_group_name_H-M   'P 1'
#
loop_
_entity.id
_entity.type
_entity.pdbx_description
1 polymer ?
#
loop_
_entity_poly.entity_id
_entity_poly.type
_entity_poly.pdbx_seq_one_letter_code
_entity_poly.pdbx_strand_id
1 'polypeptide(L)'
;MADDNTASSFLSHLQGGGGTQPQAPGAGQAHNHFHGHHHAGDHHHHVAAAAGHGHGHGHGHGDEDHWDADEYVTKPGMQETAALNAENIVFALARAGVDAATLPSLSLLEVGCGPGVVTAHLVDKFGSVHSIDTSPRMLTKFAETYADKETEGKVSWALHQLDSKSGDAFMRGTPMPSPTPQDAGRQVRPPRERFDVAVAVLVVHHVDDLESFFKGVFSVLEPGGKVVITEFTTYANGRDVLQELSAERAKEKAEAAAKAGGSVNAPGVHHAPFSPELLGALLNRYGFVDVGGDRNGTLPVFGTDKEGVPTMYVYGTKPK
;
A
#
# COMPACT_ATOMS: atom_id res chain seq x y z
N MET A 1 2.24 -25.64 61.72
CA MET A 1 1.59 -24.84 62.77
C MET A 1 1.94 -23.40 62.45
N ALA A 2 1.19 -22.77 61.55
CA ALA A 2 -0.10 -22.07 61.77
C ALA A 2 0.21 -20.56 61.71
N ASP A 3 -0.57 -19.67 61.11
CA ASP A 3 -1.74 -19.77 60.24
C ASP A 3 -1.89 -18.41 59.54
N ASP A 4 -2.61 -18.45 58.43
CA ASP A 4 -3.30 -17.35 57.75
C ASP A 4 -4.24 -16.59 58.72
N ASN A 5 -4.52 -15.31 58.46
CA ASN A 5 -5.86 -14.82 58.83
C ASN A 5 -6.38 -13.65 58.00
N THR A 6 -7.57 -13.89 57.47
CA THR A 6 -8.49 -13.02 56.75
C THR A 6 -9.52 -12.43 57.71
N ALA A 7 -10.13 -11.30 57.35
CA ALA A 7 -11.42 -10.82 57.88
C ALA A 7 -12.10 -9.99 56.76
N SER A 8 -13.13 -10.50 56.06
CA SER A 8 -14.59 -10.44 56.35
C SER A 8 -15.08 -9.06 56.78
N SER A 9 -15.85 -8.32 55.96
CA SER A 9 -17.25 -8.47 55.50
C SER A 9 -18.30 -7.86 56.46
N PHE A 10 -19.09 -6.90 55.94
CA PHE A 10 -20.44 -6.47 56.39
C PHE A 10 -21.07 -5.76 55.18
N LEU A 11 -22.09 -6.33 54.48
CA LEU A 11 -23.54 -6.22 54.72
C LEU A 11 -24.03 -4.75 54.83
N SER A 12 -25.13 -4.26 54.25
CA SER A 12 -26.17 -4.77 53.35
C SER A 12 -27.31 -3.73 53.26
N HIS A 13 -28.00 -3.67 52.11
CA HIS A 13 -29.43 -3.30 51.91
C HIS A 13 -29.89 -1.83 52.02
N LEU A 14 -30.46 -1.35 50.90
CA LEU A 14 -31.83 -0.80 50.85
C LEU A 14 -32.39 -0.89 49.41
N GLN A 15 -33.42 -1.72 49.26
CA GLN A 15 -34.46 -1.71 48.21
C GLN A 15 -35.34 -0.44 48.38
N GLY A 16 -36.15 0.07 47.45
CA GLY A 16 -36.63 -0.35 46.13
C GLY A 16 -37.85 0.50 45.71
N GLY A 17 -38.39 0.22 44.50
CA GLY A 17 -39.73 0.62 43.99
C GLY A 17 -39.79 1.95 43.21
N GLY A 18 -40.47 2.10 42.06
CA GLY A 18 -41.32 1.22 41.26
C GLY A 18 -42.11 2.04 40.21
N GLY A 19 -42.50 1.43 39.08
CA GLY A 19 -43.54 1.88 38.11
C GLY A 19 -43.14 3.00 37.13
N THR A 20 -43.53 3.07 35.85
CA THR A 20 -44.53 2.36 35.03
C THR A 20 -44.27 2.70 33.54
N GLN A 21 -44.46 1.74 32.62
CA GLN A 21 -44.63 1.96 31.17
C GLN A 21 -45.96 2.66 30.87
N PRO A 22 -46.10 3.25 29.67
CA PRO A 22 -47.17 2.79 28.78
C PRO A 22 -46.75 2.59 27.30
N GLN A 23 -47.55 1.78 26.61
CA GLN A 23 -47.41 1.30 25.23
C GLN A 23 -47.79 2.35 24.15
N ALA A 24 -47.32 2.09 22.93
CA ALA A 24 -47.65 2.77 21.66
C ALA A 24 -49.10 2.52 21.21
N PRO A 25 -49.60 3.28 20.20
CA PRO A 25 -49.79 2.64 18.90
C PRO A 25 -49.67 3.60 17.69
N GLY A 26 -49.57 3.04 16.47
CA GLY A 26 -49.94 3.78 15.25
C GLY A 26 -49.30 3.31 13.95
N ALA A 27 -49.91 2.32 13.31
CA ALA A 27 -49.63 1.92 11.94
C ALA A 27 -50.10 2.98 10.91
N GLY A 28 -49.42 3.04 9.77
CA GLY A 28 -49.82 3.84 8.62
C GLY A 28 -49.26 3.26 7.31
N GLN A 29 -49.92 2.23 6.79
CA GLN A 29 -49.90 1.88 5.37
C GLN A 29 -50.66 2.95 4.58
N ALA A 30 -50.14 3.37 3.42
CA ALA A 30 -50.93 4.00 2.38
C ALA A 30 -50.45 3.53 1.00
N HIS A 31 -51.44 3.15 0.20
CA HIS A 31 -51.38 2.53 -1.11
C HIS A 31 -51.17 3.54 -2.26
N ASN A 32 -50.63 3.01 -3.37
CA ASN A 32 -50.90 3.27 -4.79
C ASN A 32 -51.39 4.65 -5.25
N HIS A 33 -50.79 5.16 -6.33
CA HIS A 33 -51.55 5.39 -7.57
C HIS A 33 -50.64 5.40 -8.81
N PHE A 34 -50.90 4.42 -9.69
CA PHE A 34 -50.67 4.50 -11.13
C PHE A 34 -51.45 5.68 -11.71
N HIS A 35 -50.86 6.42 -12.66
CA HIS A 35 -51.58 7.08 -13.75
C HIS A 35 -50.83 6.79 -15.05
N GLY A 36 -51.40 5.89 -15.85
CA GLY A 36 -51.12 5.79 -17.26
C GLY A 36 -51.95 6.81 -18.01
N HIS A 37 -51.33 7.53 -18.94
CA HIS A 37 -52.03 8.18 -20.04
C HIS A 37 -51.44 7.66 -21.35
N HIS A 38 -52.23 6.79 -21.99
CA HIS A 38 -52.14 6.51 -23.41
C HIS A 38 -52.61 7.74 -24.19
N HIS A 39 -51.80 8.19 -25.14
CA HIS A 39 -52.32 8.77 -26.37
C HIS A 39 -51.69 8.03 -27.56
N ALA A 40 -52.58 7.45 -28.35
CA ALA A 40 -52.32 6.86 -29.64
C ALA A 40 -52.02 7.94 -30.68
N GLY A 41 -51.19 7.59 -31.65
CA GLY A 41 -50.85 8.41 -32.81
C GLY A 41 -49.89 7.64 -33.71
N ASP A 42 -50.44 6.71 -34.48
CA ASP A 42 -49.75 6.02 -35.57
C ASP A 42 -49.12 7.00 -36.56
N HIS A 43 -47.84 6.86 -36.86
CA HIS A 43 -47.29 7.07 -38.20
C HIS A 43 -46.02 6.23 -38.39
N HIS A 44 -46.14 5.18 -39.20
CA HIS A 44 -45.04 4.34 -39.67
C HIS A 44 -44.09 5.13 -40.58
N HIS A 45 -42.80 5.19 -40.26
CA HIS A 45 -41.72 5.19 -41.25
C HIS A 45 -40.48 4.48 -40.69
N HIS A 46 -40.05 3.44 -41.39
CA HIS A 46 -38.84 2.67 -41.14
C HIS A 46 -37.58 3.54 -41.29
N VAL A 47 -36.76 3.70 -40.24
CA VAL A 47 -35.30 3.91 -40.37
C VAL A 47 -34.57 3.38 -39.12
N ALA A 48 -33.56 2.55 -39.38
CA ALA A 48 -32.41 2.10 -38.58
C ALA A 48 -32.35 2.30 -37.05
N ALA A 49 -32.01 1.20 -36.38
CA ALA A 49 -31.64 1.10 -34.97
C ALA A 49 -30.49 2.03 -34.57
N ALA A 50 -30.67 2.79 -33.49
CA ALA A 50 -29.60 3.38 -32.71
C ALA A 50 -29.99 3.31 -31.22
N ALA A 51 -29.46 2.28 -30.55
CA ALA A 51 -29.56 2.13 -29.11
C ALA A 51 -28.75 3.26 -28.44
N GLY A 52 -29.44 4.02 -27.58
CA GLY A 52 -28.88 5.12 -26.82
C GLY A 52 -27.71 4.65 -25.95
N HIS A 53 -26.61 5.38 -26.09
CA HIS A 53 -25.37 5.22 -25.37
C HIS A 53 -25.55 5.63 -23.89
N GLY A 54 -25.37 4.68 -22.97
CA GLY A 54 -25.03 4.94 -21.57
C GLY A 54 -23.57 4.57 -21.35
N HIS A 55 -22.65 5.51 -21.58
CA HIS A 55 -21.25 5.30 -21.23
C HIS A 55 -21.07 5.55 -19.73
N GLY A 56 -20.92 4.47 -18.96
CA GLY A 56 -20.25 4.54 -17.67
C GLY A 56 -18.80 4.94 -17.91
N HIS A 57 -18.38 6.04 -17.30
CA HIS A 57 -16.99 6.49 -17.30
C HIS A 57 -16.14 5.56 -16.42
N GLY A 58 -15.70 4.45 -16.99
CA GLY A 58 -14.53 3.74 -16.50
C GLY A 58 -13.30 4.51 -16.94
N HIS A 59 -12.65 5.21 -16.01
CA HIS A 59 -11.30 5.73 -16.23
C HIS A 59 -10.32 4.54 -16.23
N GLY A 60 -10.29 3.80 -17.34
CA GLY A 60 -9.16 2.95 -17.67
C GLY A 60 -8.05 3.85 -18.20
N HIS A 61 -7.13 4.25 -17.32
CA HIS A 61 -5.85 4.76 -17.77
C HIS A 61 -5.05 3.55 -18.25
N GLY A 62 -5.09 3.32 -19.58
CA GLY A 62 -4.07 2.55 -20.26
C GLY A 62 -2.80 3.37 -20.31
N ASP A 63 -2.11 3.47 -19.17
CA ASP A 63 -0.69 3.76 -19.18
C ASP A 63 -0.01 2.47 -19.66
N GLU A 64 0.81 2.58 -20.70
CA GLU A 64 1.62 1.45 -21.15
C GLU A 64 2.48 0.98 -19.96
N ASP A 65 2.35 -0.29 -19.55
CA ASP A 65 3.10 -0.85 -18.42
C ASP A 65 4.59 -0.93 -18.78
N HIS A 66 5.32 0.15 -18.50
CA HIS A 66 6.72 0.35 -18.86
C HIS A 66 7.71 -0.41 -17.96
N TRP A 67 7.23 -1.15 -16.97
CA TRP A 67 8.06 -1.87 -16.01
C TRP A 67 8.42 -3.26 -16.51
N ASP A 68 9.71 -3.53 -16.70
CA ASP A 68 10.22 -4.85 -17.06
C ASP A 68 10.74 -5.61 -15.84
N ALA A 69 10.00 -6.64 -15.45
CA ALA A 69 10.29 -7.43 -14.25
C ALA A 69 11.57 -8.27 -14.38
N ASP A 70 11.83 -8.85 -15.56
CA ASP A 70 13.02 -9.69 -15.79
C ASP A 70 14.28 -8.82 -15.84
N GLU A 71 14.22 -7.64 -16.49
CA GLU A 71 15.30 -6.65 -16.42
C GLU A 71 15.50 -6.19 -14.97
N TYR A 72 14.41 -5.88 -14.25
CA TYR A 72 14.50 -5.37 -12.88
C TYR A 72 15.24 -6.33 -11.95
N VAL A 73 14.86 -7.61 -11.94
CA VAL A 73 15.44 -8.63 -11.04
C VAL A 73 16.92 -8.90 -11.35
N THR A 74 17.34 -8.71 -12.60
CA THR A 74 18.71 -8.99 -13.07
C THR A 74 19.64 -7.78 -13.00
N LYS A 75 19.15 -6.61 -12.58
CA LYS A 75 19.99 -5.40 -12.41
C LYS A 75 21.13 -5.67 -11.42
N PRO A 76 22.38 -5.32 -11.77
CA PRO A 76 23.52 -5.43 -10.86
C PRO A 76 23.24 -4.73 -9.52
N GLY A 77 23.47 -5.46 -8.42
CA GLY A 77 23.28 -4.94 -7.06
C GLY A 77 21.83 -4.92 -6.56
N MET A 78 20.86 -5.42 -7.34
CA MET A 78 19.45 -5.41 -6.94
C MET A 78 19.17 -6.31 -5.73
N GLN A 79 19.80 -7.49 -5.66
CA GLN A 79 19.60 -8.43 -4.55
C GLN A 79 20.19 -7.87 -3.24
N GLU A 80 21.38 -7.28 -3.31
CA GLU A 80 22.02 -6.61 -2.19
C GLU A 80 21.21 -5.39 -1.74
N THR A 81 20.68 -4.62 -2.69
CA THR A 81 19.78 -3.50 -2.42
C THR A 81 18.51 -3.96 -1.70
N ALA A 82 17.91 -5.07 -2.14
CA ALA A 82 16.71 -5.63 -1.51
C ALA A 82 16.98 -6.09 -0.07
N ALA A 83 18.10 -6.80 0.15
CA ALA A 83 18.51 -7.24 1.47
C ALA A 83 18.74 -6.06 2.43
N LEU A 84 19.48 -5.03 2.00
CA LEU A 84 19.75 -3.83 2.80
C LEU A 84 18.47 -3.05 3.14
N ASN A 85 17.51 -2.97 2.22
CA ASN A 85 16.22 -2.34 2.51
C ASN A 85 15.39 -3.16 3.52
N ALA A 86 15.40 -4.48 3.43
CA ALA A 86 14.75 -5.34 4.42
C ALA A 86 15.40 -5.20 5.81
N GLU A 87 16.72 -5.06 5.89
CA GLU A 87 17.43 -4.75 7.13
C GLU A 87 17.03 -3.37 7.67
N ASN A 88 16.94 -2.36 6.81
CA ASN A 88 16.47 -1.03 7.18
C ASN A 88 15.02 -1.03 7.71
N ILE A 89 14.14 -1.87 7.16
CA ILE A 89 12.79 -2.05 7.70
C ILE A 89 12.84 -2.57 9.13
N VAL A 90 13.57 -3.66 9.37
CA VAL A 90 13.68 -4.27 10.71
C VAL A 90 14.32 -3.28 11.69
N PHE A 91 15.36 -2.56 11.26
CA PHE A 91 16.01 -1.52 12.04
C PHE A 91 15.03 -0.39 12.42
N ALA A 92 14.28 0.13 11.45
CA ALA A 92 13.29 1.19 11.67
C ALA A 92 12.18 0.74 12.63
N LEU A 93 11.68 -0.50 12.49
CA LEU A 93 10.68 -1.06 13.38
C LEU A 93 11.19 -1.16 14.83
N ALA A 94 12.44 -1.59 15.02
CA ALA A 94 13.07 -1.61 16.35
C ALA A 94 13.17 -0.19 16.94
N ARG A 95 13.52 0.81 16.12
CA ARG A 95 13.54 2.23 16.54
C ARG A 95 12.14 2.74 16.88
N ALA A 96 11.11 2.24 16.22
CA ALA A 96 9.69 2.52 16.50
C ALA A 96 9.13 1.72 17.69
N GLY A 97 9.98 0.98 18.43
CA GLY A 97 9.59 0.24 19.63
C GLY A 97 8.95 -1.13 19.36
N VAL A 98 9.10 -1.68 18.14
CA VAL A 98 8.67 -3.05 17.83
C VAL A 98 9.80 -4.03 18.13
N ASP A 99 9.56 -4.99 19.01
CA ASP A 99 10.51 -6.06 19.29
C ASP A 99 10.60 -7.02 18.09
N ALA A 100 11.81 -7.33 17.63
CA ALA A 100 12.05 -8.28 16.56
C ALA A 100 11.41 -9.66 16.81
N ALA A 101 11.29 -10.08 18.08
CA ALA A 101 10.65 -11.34 18.47
C ALA A 101 9.13 -11.35 18.16
N THR A 102 8.51 -10.18 17.99
CA THR A 102 7.07 -10.06 17.69
C THR A 102 6.77 -10.10 16.20
N LEU A 103 7.74 -9.85 15.32
CA LEU A 103 7.53 -9.79 13.87
C LEU A 103 6.79 -11.02 13.30
N PRO A 104 7.08 -12.27 13.73
CA PRO A 104 6.36 -13.45 13.23
C PRO A 104 4.86 -13.49 13.56
N SER A 105 4.38 -12.62 14.45
CA SER A 105 2.95 -12.45 14.78
C SER A 105 2.28 -11.28 14.06
N LEU A 106 3.07 -10.40 13.44
CA LEU A 106 2.58 -9.19 12.79
C LEU A 106 2.23 -9.46 11.32
N SER A 107 1.20 -8.75 10.85
CA SER A 107 0.89 -8.61 9.44
C SER A 107 1.56 -7.39 8.83
N LEU A 108 2.07 -7.57 7.62
CA LEU A 108 2.74 -6.53 6.87
C LEU A 108 2.01 -6.28 5.56
N LEU A 109 1.70 -5.02 5.28
CA LEU A 109 1.35 -4.53 3.95
C LEU A 109 2.62 -3.98 3.28
N GLU A 110 3.00 -4.55 2.15
CA GLU A 110 4.10 -4.04 1.31
C GLU A 110 3.51 -3.26 0.14
N VAL A 111 3.83 -1.97 0.06
CA VAL A 111 3.34 -1.07 -0.99
C VAL A 111 4.42 -0.88 -2.04
N GLY A 112 4.08 -1.16 -3.30
CA GLY A 112 5.01 -1.14 -4.44
C GLY A 112 6.02 -2.29 -4.37
N CYS A 113 5.52 -3.52 -4.30
CA CYS A 113 6.37 -4.71 -4.14
C CYS A 113 7.22 -5.06 -5.36
N GLY A 114 6.89 -4.50 -6.54
CA GLY A 114 7.51 -4.86 -7.80
C GLY A 114 7.44 -6.38 -8.05
N PRO A 115 8.52 -7.00 -8.54
CA PRO A 115 8.58 -8.45 -8.74
C PRO A 115 8.84 -9.23 -7.42
N GLY A 116 8.90 -8.53 -6.28
CA GLY A 116 9.00 -9.11 -4.94
C GLY A 116 10.42 -9.42 -4.47
N VAL A 117 11.44 -8.69 -4.92
CA VAL A 117 12.83 -8.92 -4.45
C VAL A 117 13.00 -8.59 -2.97
N VAL A 118 12.31 -7.57 -2.45
CA VAL A 118 12.32 -7.24 -1.00
C VAL A 118 11.45 -8.22 -0.22
N THR A 119 10.29 -8.59 -0.77
CA THR A 119 9.39 -9.61 -0.20
C THR A 119 10.12 -10.90 0.18
N ALA A 120 11.13 -11.31 -0.61
CA ALA A 120 11.94 -12.51 -0.36
C ALA A 120 12.61 -12.49 1.01
N HIS A 121 12.92 -11.30 1.52
CA HIS A 121 13.54 -11.09 2.82
C HIS A 121 12.53 -10.81 3.94
N LEU A 122 11.27 -10.55 3.61
CA LEU A 122 10.21 -10.22 4.57
C LEU A 122 9.28 -11.41 4.87
N VAL A 123 9.00 -12.26 3.88
CA VAL A 123 7.96 -13.30 3.93
C VAL A 123 8.12 -14.27 5.11
N ASP A 124 9.35 -14.65 5.45
CA ASP A 124 9.63 -15.56 6.56
C ASP A 124 9.89 -14.82 7.91
N LYS A 125 9.97 -13.48 7.90
CA LYS A 125 10.12 -12.66 9.12
C LYS A 125 8.78 -12.30 9.76
N PHE A 126 7.74 -12.15 8.94
CA PHE A 126 6.41 -11.74 9.37
C PHE A 126 5.43 -12.92 9.46
N GLY A 127 4.33 -12.72 10.18
CA GLY A 127 3.25 -13.70 10.25
C GLY A 127 2.62 -13.93 8.88
N SER A 128 2.34 -12.82 8.18
CA SER A 128 1.82 -12.78 6.80
C SER A 128 2.22 -11.47 6.11
N VAL A 129 2.49 -11.53 4.81
CA VAL A 129 2.75 -10.37 3.95
C VAL A 129 1.63 -10.23 2.91
N HIS A 130 1.06 -9.04 2.78
CA HIS A 130 0.21 -8.68 1.65
C HIS A 130 0.94 -7.65 0.80
N SER A 131 1.24 -7.98 -0.44
CA SER A 131 2.04 -7.15 -1.35
C SER A 131 1.15 -6.51 -2.41
N ILE A 132 1.20 -5.19 -2.57
CA ILE A 132 0.46 -4.47 -3.59
C ILE A 132 1.40 -3.75 -4.55
N ASP A 133 1.01 -3.68 -5.81
CA ASP A 133 1.72 -2.93 -6.85
C ASP A 133 0.72 -2.39 -7.89
N THR A 134 1.15 -1.45 -8.71
CA THR A 134 0.35 -0.88 -9.80
C THR A 134 0.67 -1.48 -11.17
N SER A 135 1.74 -2.29 -11.29
CA SER A 135 2.14 -2.95 -12.53
C SER A 135 1.67 -4.41 -12.58
N PRO A 136 0.78 -4.77 -13.52
CA PRO A 136 0.41 -6.16 -13.77
C PRO A 136 1.60 -7.04 -14.16
N ARG A 137 2.58 -6.51 -14.91
CA ARG A 137 3.79 -7.25 -15.30
C ARG A 137 4.64 -7.62 -14.10
N MET A 138 4.82 -6.68 -13.16
CA MET A 138 5.53 -6.94 -11.91
C MET A 138 4.84 -8.02 -11.09
N LEU A 139 3.51 -7.95 -10.93
CA LEU A 139 2.75 -8.95 -10.18
C LEU A 139 2.69 -10.32 -10.86
N THR A 140 2.72 -10.37 -12.18
CA THR A 140 2.82 -11.65 -12.91
C THR A 140 4.14 -12.34 -12.57
N LYS A 141 5.26 -11.60 -12.50
CA LYS A 141 6.56 -12.14 -12.08
C LYS A 141 6.59 -12.49 -10.59
N PHE A 142 5.97 -11.67 -9.76
CA PHE A 142 5.79 -11.95 -8.34
C PHE A 142 5.09 -13.30 -8.13
N ALA A 143 3.98 -13.54 -8.85
CA ALA A 143 3.22 -14.77 -8.76
C ALA A 143 4.04 -16.02 -9.13
N GLU A 144 4.93 -15.94 -10.13
CA GLU A 144 5.87 -17.05 -10.47
C GLU A 144 6.76 -17.43 -9.29
N THR A 145 7.19 -16.43 -8.52
CA THR A 145 8.15 -16.60 -7.42
C THR A 145 7.47 -17.09 -6.14
N TYR A 146 6.23 -16.67 -5.90
CA TYR A 146 5.57 -16.79 -4.60
C TYR A 146 4.36 -17.71 -4.57
N ALA A 147 4.06 -18.43 -5.66
CA ALA A 147 2.93 -19.37 -5.72
C ALA A 147 2.92 -20.37 -4.55
N ASP A 148 4.06 -20.98 -4.21
CA ASP A 148 4.14 -21.95 -3.11
C ASP A 148 3.87 -21.27 -1.76
N LYS A 149 4.44 -20.09 -1.53
CA LYS A 149 4.24 -19.30 -0.29
C LYS A 149 2.81 -18.79 -0.13
N GLU A 150 2.10 -18.56 -1.24
CA GLU A 150 0.67 -18.26 -1.21
C GLU A 150 -0.14 -19.43 -0.65
N THR A 151 0.17 -20.65 -1.07
CA THR A 151 -0.52 -21.85 -0.58
C THR A 151 -0.28 -22.10 0.92
N GLU A 152 0.87 -21.66 1.44
CA GLU A 152 1.19 -21.66 2.88
C GLU A 152 0.45 -20.56 3.67
N GLY A 153 -0.25 -19.65 2.99
CA GLY A 153 -0.90 -18.48 3.61
C GLY A 153 0.08 -17.41 4.09
N LYS A 154 1.35 -17.48 3.65
CA LYS A 154 2.43 -16.57 4.07
C LYS A 154 2.45 -15.27 3.30
N VAL A 155 2.05 -15.31 2.04
CA VAL A 155 2.02 -14.14 1.17
C VAL A 155 0.73 -14.13 0.34
N SER A 156 0.24 -12.95 0.04
CA SER A 156 -0.79 -12.72 -0.98
C SER A 156 -0.48 -11.40 -1.69
N TRP A 157 -1.00 -11.19 -2.89
CA TRP A 157 -0.77 -9.96 -3.63
C TRP A 157 -2.01 -9.46 -4.36
N ALA A 158 -2.02 -8.17 -4.69
CA ALA A 158 -3.06 -7.57 -5.51
C ALA A 158 -2.54 -6.37 -6.30
N LEU A 159 -3.10 -6.17 -7.49
CA LEU A 159 -2.93 -4.96 -8.29
C LEU A 159 -3.77 -3.86 -7.64
N HIS A 160 -3.11 -2.94 -6.95
CA HIS A 160 -3.76 -1.88 -6.19
C HIS A 160 -2.85 -0.67 -6.02
N GLN A 161 -3.32 0.49 -6.46
CA GLN A 161 -2.70 1.77 -6.12
C GLN A 161 -3.20 2.23 -4.76
N LEU A 162 -2.29 2.36 -3.79
CA LEU A 162 -2.65 2.83 -2.47
C LEU A 162 -3.08 4.31 -2.52
N ASP A 163 -4.30 4.59 -2.08
CA ASP A 163 -4.96 5.88 -2.15
C ASP A 163 -5.88 6.13 -0.94
N SER A 164 -6.55 7.28 -0.92
CA SER A 164 -7.45 7.68 0.18
C SER A 164 -8.69 6.80 0.34
N LYS A 165 -9.02 5.95 -0.64
CA LYS A 165 -10.18 5.03 -0.61
C LYS A 165 -9.78 3.62 -0.19
N SER A 166 -8.49 3.37 -0.02
CA SER A 166 -7.94 2.03 0.20
C SER A 166 -8.43 1.41 1.51
N GLY A 167 -8.39 2.12 2.65
CA GLY A 167 -8.91 1.57 3.91
C GLY A 167 -10.36 1.10 3.81
N ASP A 168 -11.17 1.83 3.05
CA ASP A 168 -12.57 1.52 2.78
C ASP A 168 -12.74 0.26 1.90
N ALA A 169 -11.90 0.10 0.88
CA ALA A 169 -11.86 -1.10 0.04
C ALA A 169 -11.41 -2.34 0.83
N PHE A 170 -10.40 -2.19 1.68
CA PHE A 170 -9.88 -3.26 2.54
C PHE A 170 -10.91 -3.70 3.59
N MET A 171 -11.53 -2.75 4.29
CA MET A 171 -12.61 -3.04 5.25
C MET A 171 -13.80 -3.77 4.62
N ARG A 172 -14.19 -3.43 3.39
CA ARG A 172 -15.29 -4.11 2.69
C ARG A 172 -14.89 -5.44 2.06
N GLY A 173 -13.61 -5.81 2.12
CA GLY A 173 -13.09 -6.98 1.42
C GLY A 173 -13.32 -6.89 -0.09
N THR A 174 -13.25 -5.68 -0.68
CA THR A 174 -13.49 -5.46 -2.12
C THR A 174 -12.55 -6.33 -2.95
N PRO A 175 -13.04 -7.15 -3.90
CA PRO A 175 -12.17 -7.92 -4.79
C PRO A 175 -11.25 -7.00 -5.60
N MET A 176 -9.96 -7.33 -5.63
CA MET A 176 -8.91 -6.63 -6.36
C MET A 176 -8.29 -7.57 -7.39
N PRO A 177 -7.90 -7.09 -8.59
CA PRO A 177 -7.16 -7.91 -9.54
C PRO A 177 -5.87 -8.44 -8.92
N SER A 178 -5.47 -9.65 -9.28
CA SER A 178 -4.24 -10.27 -8.77
C SER A 178 -3.71 -11.28 -9.79
N PRO A 179 -3.18 -10.78 -10.92
CA PRO A 179 -2.86 -11.60 -12.07
C PRO A 179 -1.76 -12.63 -11.75
N THR A 180 -1.83 -13.77 -12.42
CA THR A 180 -0.75 -14.78 -12.48
C THR A 180 -0.47 -15.14 -13.94
N PRO A 181 0.63 -15.84 -14.24
CA PRO A 181 0.88 -16.32 -15.60
C PRO A 181 -0.22 -17.25 -16.12
N GLN A 182 -0.93 -17.95 -15.23
CA GLN A 182 -1.98 -18.90 -15.59
C GLN A 182 -3.37 -18.26 -15.62
N ASP A 183 -3.60 -17.17 -14.89
CA ASP A 183 -4.89 -16.49 -14.79
C ASP A 183 -4.72 -14.97 -14.67
N ALA A 184 -4.76 -14.28 -15.81
CA ALA A 184 -4.71 -12.82 -15.87
C ALA A 184 -5.99 -12.15 -15.33
N GLY A 185 -7.12 -12.87 -15.28
CA GLY A 185 -8.40 -12.37 -14.80
C GLY A 185 -8.62 -12.59 -13.30
N ARG A 186 -7.65 -13.22 -12.63
CA ARG A 186 -7.72 -13.56 -11.21
C ARG A 186 -8.02 -12.34 -10.35
N GLN A 187 -8.90 -12.52 -9.39
CA GLN A 187 -9.20 -11.55 -8.34
C GLN A 187 -9.06 -12.19 -6.97
N VAL A 188 -8.59 -11.40 -6.00
CA VAL A 188 -8.52 -11.79 -4.60
C VAL A 188 -9.18 -10.74 -3.73
N ARG A 189 -9.67 -11.14 -2.56
CA ARG A 189 -10.06 -10.18 -1.53
C ARG A 189 -8.83 -9.87 -0.66
N PRO A 190 -8.73 -8.66 -0.10
CA PRO A 190 -7.68 -8.36 0.86
C PRO A 190 -7.74 -9.37 2.01
N PRO A 191 -6.60 -9.89 2.48
CA PRO A 191 -6.56 -10.95 3.49
C PRO A 191 -6.99 -10.47 4.88
N ARG A 192 -7.09 -9.15 5.06
CA ARG A 192 -7.48 -8.47 6.31
C ARG A 192 -7.91 -7.03 6.02
N GLU A 193 -8.66 -6.46 6.96
CA GLU A 193 -9.15 -5.09 6.89
C GLU A 193 -8.06 -4.06 7.19
N ARG A 194 -7.12 -4.40 8.08
CA ARG A 194 -6.03 -3.55 8.57
C ARG A 194 -4.77 -4.36 8.84
N PHE A 195 -3.62 -3.68 8.91
CA PHE A 195 -2.31 -4.28 9.10
C PHE A 195 -1.59 -3.71 10.32
N ASP A 196 -0.71 -4.50 10.93
CA ASP A 196 0.14 -4.07 12.04
C ASP A 196 1.27 -3.17 11.54
N VAL A 197 1.78 -3.48 10.35
CA VAL A 197 2.88 -2.76 9.69
C VAL A 197 2.53 -2.48 8.23
N ALA A 198 2.87 -1.29 7.74
CA ALA A 198 2.89 -0.94 6.32
C ALA A 198 4.29 -0.47 5.94
N VAL A 199 4.81 -0.97 4.83
CA VAL A 199 6.13 -0.56 4.31
C VAL A 199 6.03 -0.05 2.88
N ALA A 200 6.82 0.96 2.55
CA ALA A 200 7.02 1.44 1.19
C ALA A 200 8.52 1.61 0.94
N VAL A 201 9.07 0.84 -0.01
CA VAL A 201 10.51 0.76 -0.25
C VAL A 201 10.82 1.32 -1.63
N LEU A 202 11.47 2.48 -1.68
CA LEU A 202 11.82 3.17 -2.94
C LEU A 202 10.59 3.42 -3.84
N VAL A 203 9.47 3.85 -3.23
CA VAL A 203 8.17 4.00 -3.89
C VAL A 203 7.66 5.44 -3.85
N VAL A 204 7.88 6.15 -2.75
CA VAL A 204 7.22 7.44 -2.49
C VAL A 204 7.68 8.50 -3.48
N HIS A 205 8.90 8.41 -4.00
CA HIS A 205 9.39 9.29 -5.07
C HIS A 205 8.69 9.09 -6.43
N HIS A 206 7.92 8.01 -6.60
CA HIS A 206 7.06 7.77 -7.77
C HIS A 206 5.59 8.18 -7.54
N VAL A 207 5.24 8.64 -6.34
CA VAL A 207 3.85 8.97 -5.98
C VAL A 207 3.55 10.43 -6.30
N ASP A 208 2.62 10.64 -7.24
CA ASP A 208 2.16 12.00 -7.60
C ASP A 208 1.25 12.60 -6.54
N ASP A 209 0.21 11.86 -6.11
CA ASP A 209 -0.74 12.27 -5.09
C ASP A 209 -0.32 11.76 -3.70
N LEU A 210 0.67 12.46 -3.11
CA LEU A 210 1.16 12.17 -1.76
C LEU A 210 0.03 12.28 -0.72
N GLU A 211 -0.93 13.19 -0.90
CA GLU A 211 -2.03 13.34 0.05
C GLU A 211 -2.90 12.09 0.11
N SER A 212 -3.34 11.58 -1.04
CA SER A 212 -4.11 10.34 -1.10
C SER A 212 -3.29 9.15 -0.61
N PHE A 213 -2.00 9.07 -0.96
CA PHE A 213 -1.13 7.99 -0.52
C PHE A 213 -1.02 7.91 1.01
N PHE A 214 -0.64 9.00 1.68
CA PHE A 214 -0.46 8.98 3.14
C PHE A 214 -1.79 8.78 3.90
N LYS A 215 -2.89 9.32 3.38
CA LYS A 215 -4.24 9.01 3.89
C LYS A 215 -4.55 7.51 3.74
N GLY A 216 -4.19 6.93 2.61
CA GLY A 216 -4.28 5.50 2.34
C GLY A 216 -3.52 4.67 3.35
N VAL A 217 -2.21 4.93 3.53
CA VAL A 217 -1.37 4.25 4.52
C VAL A 217 -1.97 4.34 5.92
N PHE A 218 -2.38 5.54 6.35
CA PHE A 218 -2.98 5.73 7.67
C PHE A 218 -4.29 4.93 7.81
N SER A 219 -5.10 4.85 6.75
CA SER A 219 -6.40 4.19 6.77
C SER A 219 -6.31 2.66 6.83
N VAL A 220 -5.22 2.04 6.34
CA VAL A 220 -5.03 0.59 6.32
C VAL A 220 -4.27 0.05 7.52
N LEU A 221 -3.72 0.91 8.38
CA LEU A 221 -3.06 0.49 9.61
C LEU A 221 -4.04 0.27 10.77
N GLU A 222 -3.69 -0.66 11.67
CA GLU A 222 -4.31 -0.79 12.98
C GLU A 222 -3.98 0.42 13.89
N PRO A 223 -4.81 0.76 14.88
CA PRO A 223 -4.42 1.68 15.95
C PRO A 223 -3.15 1.16 16.65
N GLY A 224 -2.11 1.98 16.75
CA GLY A 224 -0.78 1.58 17.22
C GLY A 224 0.12 0.96 16.13
N GLY A 225 -0.41 0.71 14.94
CA GLY A 225 0.34 0.17 13.79
C GLY A 225 1.44 1.09 13.31
N LYS A 226 2.42 0.53 12.59
CA LYS A 226 3.64 1.21 12.16
C LYS A 226 3.67 1.40 10.66
N VAL A 227 4.13 2.57 10.21
CA VAL A 227 4.60 2.77 8.84
C VAL A 227 6.12 2.83 8.84
N VAL A 228 6.75 2.20 7.85
CA VAL A 228 8.17 2.40 7.53
C VAL A 228 8.31 2.74 6.05
N ILE A 229 9.05 3.80 5.76
CA ILE A 229 9.39 4.23 4.40
C ILE A 229 10.89 4.17 4.27
N THR A 230 11.41 3.47 3.27
CA THR A 230 12.81 3.58 2.87
C THR A 230 12.89 4.27 1.53
N GLU A 231 13.88 5.16 1.41
CA GLU A 231 14.04 5.98 0.23
C GLU A 231 15.50 6.25 -0.06
N PHE A 232 15.77 6.69 -1.28
CA PHE A 232 17.04 7.31 -1.60
C PHE A 232 17.15 8.68 -0.95
N THR A 233 18.37 9.11 -0.68
CA THR A 233 18.63 10.43 -0.10
C THR A 233 20.00 10.96 -0.53
N THR A 234 20.31 12.18 -0.11
CA THR A 234 21.59 12.81 -0.37
C THR A 234 22.63 12.42 0.67
N TYR A 235 23.91 12.51 0.29
CA TYR A 235 25.01 12.45 1.25
C TYR A 235 24.91 13.58 2.29
N ALA A 236 25.59 13.42 3.43
CA ALA A 236 25.62 14.45 4.48
C ALA A 236 26.16 15.81 4.00
N ASN A 237 26.99 15.81 2.96
CA ASN A 237 27.50 17.03 2.32
C ASN A 237 26.54 17.63 1.27
N GLY A 238 25.32 17.09 1.14
CA GLY A 238 24.29 17.53 0.19
C GLY A 238 24.44 16.97 -1.22
N ARG A 239 25.43 16.11 -1.49
CA ARG A 239 25.65 15.54 -2.81
C ARG A 239 24.55 14.53 -3.18
N ASP A 240 23.98 14.68 -4.36
CA ASP A 240 22.91 13.82 -4.90
C ASP A 240 23.44 12.96 -6.04
N VAL A 241 23.84 11.74 -5.70
CA VAL A 241 24.40 10.80 -6.68
C VAL A 241 23.36 10.30 -7.67
N LEU A 242 22.08 10.29 -7.34
CA LEU A 242 21.04 9.94 -8.31
C LEU A 242 20.86 11.04 -9.34
N GLN A 243 20.88 12.31 -8.92
CA GLN A 243 20.84 13.43 -9.86
C GLN A 243 22.08 13.44 -10.75
N GLU A 244 23.27 13.19 -10.19
CA GLU A 244 24.52 13.12 -10.96
C GLU A 244 24.47 12.00 -12.00
N LEU A 245 24.13 10.77 -11.57
CA LEU A 245 24.06 9.61 -12.46
C LEU A 245 22.91 9.69 -13.46
N SER A 246 21.78 10.31 -13.11
CA SER A 246 20.69 10.55 -14.05
C SER A 246 21.08 11.59 -15.10
N ALA A 247 21.85 12.63 -14.74
CA ALA A 247 22.38 13.60 -15.69
C ALA A 247 23.44 12.98 -16.63
N GLU A 248 24.29 12.09 -16.10
CA GLU A 248 25.22 11.31 -16.90
C GLU A 248 24.49 10.36 -17.85
N ARG A 249 23.51 9.59 -17.36
CA ARG A 249 22.69 8.72 -18.20
C ARG A 249 21.83 9.49 -19.20
N ALA A 250 21.37 10.69 -18.87
CA ALA A 250 20.64 11.55 -19.80
C ALA A 250 21.57 12.02 -20.93
N LYS A 251 22.85 12.32 -20.63
CA LYS A 251 23.88 12.55 -21.65
C LYS A 251 24.14 11.30 -22.50
N GLU A 252 24.36 10.15 -21.88
CA GLU A 252 24.60 8.87 -22.57
C GLU A 252 23.39 8.45 -23.43
N LYS A 253 22.16 8.61 -22.92
CA LYS A 253 20.92 8.34 -23.66
C LYS A 253 20.69 9.36 -24.76
N ALA A 254 21.04 10.63 -24.59
CA ALA A 254 20.98 11.62 -25.67
C ALA A 254 22.00 11.30 -26.78
N GLU A 255 23.18 10.82 -26.41
CA GLU A 255 24.21 10.36 -27.35
C GLU A 255 23.82 9.05 -28.06
N ALA A 256 23.14 8.11 -27.36
CA ALA A 256 22.64 6.86 -27.91
C ALA A 256 21.35 7.04 -28.76
N ALA A 257 20.46 7.96 -28.38
CA ALA A 257 19.23 8.29 -29.11
C ALA A 257 19.51 8.96 -30.47
N ALA A 258 20.73 9.45 -30.70
CA ALA A 258 21.18 9.85 -32.03
C ALA A 258 21.36 8.67 -33.02
N LYS A 259 21.18 7.41 -32.58
CA LYS A 259 21.40 6.20 -33.41
C LYS A 259 20.31 5.12 -33.41
N ALA A 260 19.24 5.22 -32.63
CA ALA A 260 18.11 4.30 -32.74
C ALA A 260 16.85 4.95 -32.16
N GLY A 261 15.72 4.81 -32.88
CA GLY A 261 14.45 5.39 -32.48
C GLY A 261 13.95 4.89 -31.12
N GLY A 262 13.65 5.86 -30.25
CA GLY A 262 12.57 5.87 -29.26
C GLY A 262 12.44 4.68 -28.30
N SER A 263 12.94 4.84 -27.08
CA SER A 263 12.32 4.29 -25.87
C SER A 263 12.48 5.29 -24.73
N VAL A 264 11.36 5.85 -24.30
CA VAL A 264 11.27 6.82 -23.21
C VAL A 264 10.93 6.07 -21.93
N ASN A 265 11.91 5.88 -21.05
CA ASN A 265 11.60 6.06 -19.63
C ASN A 265 11.26 7.55 -19.53
N ALA A 266 9.98 7.91 -19.64
CA ALA A 266 9.58 9.30 -19.72
C ALA A 266 10.05 10.04 -18.45
N PRO A 267 10.95 11.04 -18.55
CA PRO A 267 11.29 11.92 -17.46
C PRO A 267 10.20 12.98 -17.32
N GLY A 268 9.64 13.18 -16.13
CA GLY A 268 8.58 14.18 -15.97
C GLY A 268 8.05 14.49 -14.57
N VAL A 269 8.07 13.54 -13.63
CA VAL A 269 7.70 13.82 -12.23
C VAL A 269 8.64 13.08 -11.30
N HIS A 270 9.81 13.66 -11.08
CA HIS A 270 10.64 13.29 -9.94
C HIS A 270 10.49 14.39 -8.91
N HIS A 271 9.92 14.06 -7.75
CA HIS A 271 10.07 14.92 -6.60
C HIS A 271 11.56 15.06 -6.29
N ALA A 272 11.99 16.23 -5.81
CA ALA A 272 13.33 16.37 -5.26
C ALA A 272 13.56 15.25 -4.21
N PRO A 273 14.78 14.70 -4.09
CA PRO A 273 15.03 13.59 -3.17
C PRO A 273 14.53 13.97 -1.78
N PHE A 274 13.72 13.07 -1.20
CA PHE A 274 13.21 13.29 0.14
C PHE A 274 14.37 13.31 1.15
N SER A 275 14.25 14.16 2.16
CA SER A 275 15.06 14.06 3.36
C SER A 275 14.27 13.33 4.46
N PRO A 276 14.95 12.76 5.48
CA PRO A 276 14.26 12.17 6.62
C PRO A 276 13.30 13.17 7.29
N GLU A 277 13.70 14.44 7.35
CA GLU A 277 12.90 15.51 7.94
C GLU A 277 11.64 15.81 7.11
N LEU A 278 11.73 15.81 5.78
CA LEU A 278 10.58 16.08 4.91
C LEU A 278 9.54 14.95 5.00
N LEU A 279 9.97 13.68 4.92
CA LEU A 279 9.06 12.55 5.10
C LEU A 279 8.51 12.50 6.54
N GLY A 280 9.33 12.81 7.54
CA GLY A 280 8.85 12.93 8.91
C GLY A 280 7.79 14.02 9.08
N ALA A 281 7.95 15.17 8.43
CA ALA A 281 6.94 16.23 8.42
C ALA A 281 5.65 15.79 7.72
N LEU A 282 5.74 15.03 6.62
CA LEU A 282 4.58 14.45 5.96
C LEU A 282 3.85 13.45 6.85
N LEU A 283 4.57 12.54 7.52
CA LEU A 283 3.96 11.61 8.48
C LEU A 283 3.21 12.36 9.60
N ASN A 284 3.85 13.36 10.22
CA ASN A 284 3.19 14.19 11.24
C ASN A 284 1.94 14.90 10.69
N ARG A 285 2.02 15.46 9.47
CA ARG A 285 0.89 16.14 8.81
C ARG A 285 -0.32 15.22 8.63
N TYR A 286 -0.09 13.94 8.39
CA TYR A 286 -1.15 12.94 8.18
C TYR A 286 -1.50 12.14 9.44
N GLY A 287 -1.11 12.63 10.62
CA GLY A 287 -1.60 12.14 11.90
C GLY A 287 -0.79 11.02 12.53
N PHE A 288 0.36 10.66 11.97
CA PHE A 288 1.30 9.77 12.65
C PHE A 288 1.99 10.49 13.81
N VAL A 289 2.26 9.73 14.87
CA VAL A 289 3.01 10.15 16.06
C VAL A 289 4.26 9.29 16.21
N ASP A 290 5.12 9.61 17.18
CA ASP A 290 6.39 8.91 17.41
C ASP A 290 7.21 8.78 16.12
N VAL A 291 7.27 9.88 15.37
CA VAL A 291 7.92 9.95 14.05
C VAL A 291 9.42 10.09 14.23
N GLY A 292 10.19 9.29 13.51
CA GLY A 292 11.64 9.36 13.48
C GLY A 292 12.20 8.81 12.19
N GLY A 293 13.48 9.09 11.92
CA GLY A 293 14.15 8.62 10.71
C GLY A 293 15.55 9.19 10.61
N ASP A 294 16.41 8.51 9.87
CA ASP A 294 17.77 8.95 9.58
C ASP A 294 18.28 8.24 8.32
N ARG A 295 19.46 8.65 7.86
CA ARG A 295 20.23 7.92 6.85
C ARG A 295 20.74 6.62 7.45
N ASN A 296 20.74 5.54 6.67
CA ASN A 296 21.34 4.28 7.10
C ASN A 296 21.98 3.53 5.93
N GLY A 297 23.25 3.83 5.69
CA GLY A 297 24.07 3.16 4.68
C GLY A 297 23.85 3.67 3.26
N THR A 298 24.31 2.86 2.31
CA THR A 298 24.25 3.11 0.87
C THR A 298 23.81 1.85 0.14
N LEU A 299 23.03 2.00 -0.91
CA LEU A 299 22.50 0.92 -1.73
C LEU A 299 23.30 0.78 -3.03
N PRO A 300 23.77 -0.42 -3.40
CA PRO A 300 24.54 -0.65 -4.62
C PRO A 300 23.64 -0.76 -5.86
N VAL A 301 22.68 0.15 -6.07
CA VAL A 301 21.62 0.04 -7.11
C VAL A 301 22.11 0.03 -8.55
N PHE A 302 23.41 0.26 -8.78
CA PHE A 302 24.05 0.26 -10.09
C PHE A 302 25.16 -0.79 -10.24
N GLY A 303 25.32 -1.67 -9.24
CA GLY A 303 26.40 -2.64 -9.12
C GLY A 303 27.20 -2.45 -7.82
N THR A 304 27.70 -3.55 -7.26
CA THR A 304 28.50 -3.58 -6.03
C THR A 304 29.93 -3.04 -6.23
N ASP A 305 30.35 -2.90 -7.48
CA ASP A 305 31.61 -2.31 -7.93
C ASP A 305 31.54 -0.79 -8.11
N LYS A 306 30.35 -0.19 -8.00
CA LYS A 306 30.12 1.25 -8.16
C LYS A 306 29.88 1.94 -6.82
N GLU A 307 29.96 3.27 -6.84
CA GLU A 307 29.57 4.07 -5.68
C GLU A 307 28.10 3.82 -5.33
N GLY A 308 27.85 3.53 -4.05
CA GLY A 308 26.51 3.30 -3.54
C GLY A 308 25.70 4.59 -3.43
N VAL A 309 24.38 4.47 -3.58
CA VAL A 309 23.45 5.59 -3.40
C VAL A 309 23.02 5.65 -1.94
N PRO A 310 23.15 6.79 -1.23
CA PRO A 310 22.69 6.90 0.15
C PRO A 310 21.22 6.54 0.29
N THR A 311 20.89 5.85 1.38
CA THR A 311 19.51 5.50 1.72
C THR A 311 19.16 5.98 3.12
N MET A 312 17.86 6.13 3.34
CA MET A 312 17.29 6.48 4.63
C MET A 312 16.12 5.58 4.97
N TYR A 313 15.76 5.60 6.25
CA TYR A 313 14.51 5.05 6.75
C TYR A 313 13.77 6.14 7.52
N VAL A 314 12.44 6.14 7.43
CA VAL A 314 11.55 6.98 8.23
C VAL A 314 10.41 6.11 8.72
N TYR A 315 10.04 6.26 9.98
CA TYR A 315 8.95 5.53 10.60
C TYR A 315 7.96 6.47 11.30
N GLY A 316 6.75 5.98 11.51
CA GLY A 316 5.72 6.64 12.30
C GLY A 316 4.73 5.63 12.87
N THR A 317 4.06 6.02 13.94
CA THR A 317 3.03 5.22 14.62
C THR A 317 1.66 5.84 14.40
N LYS A 318 0.67 5.03 14.00
CA LYS A 318 -0.73 5.44 14.04
C LYS A 318 -1.17 5.50 15.51
N PRO A 319 -1.77 6.60 15.99
CA PRO A 319 -2.29 6.68 17.35
C PRO A 319 -3.27 5.55 17.70
N LYS A 320 -3.32 5.17 18.98
CA LYS A 320 -4.27 4.18 19.51
C LYS A 320 -5.68 4.75 19.63
#